data_AF-T1A0Q4-F1
#
_entry.id   AF-T1A0Q4-F1
#
_cell.length_a   1.000
_cell.length_b   1.000
_cell.length_c   1.000
_cell.angle_alpha   90.00
_cell.angle_beta   90.00
_cell.angle_gamma   90.00
#
_symmetry.space_group_name_H-M   'P 1'
#
loop_
_entity.id
_entity.type
_entity.pdbx_description
1 polymer ?
#
loop_
_entity_poly.entity_id
_entity_poly.type
_entity_poly.pdbx_seq_one_letter_code
_entity_poly.pdbx_strand_id
1 'polypeptide(L)'
;MVAIMAGALAGLDGFGVWGFFGAGIHWIEISLHEFGGMPLSLAYLLIFLFSACLALFPALVGRWSWRFHDRPTSRWLLVTPALWTLSEWVRSWFLSGFPWLSLGYAATPKGPLAGFTPLLGVFGASAATVLGAGLLTLALLSLRHHRSSLVSLLALGILLASGLALQRLPWVHPLGQPIAVNLLQGNIPQDMKFVAESRGLIVQRYNTLLFNSTGRLILL
;
A
#
# COMPACT_ATOMS: atom_id res chain seq x y z
N MET A 1 15.16 -28.88 -7.73
CA MET A 1 15.88 -27.59 -7.91
C MET A 1 15.13 -26.63 -8.85
N VAL A 2 14.68 -27.08 -10.03
CA VAL A 2 13.91 -26.25 -10.99
C VAL A 2 12.59 -25.67 -10.41
N ALA A 3 11.86 -26.43 -9.59
CA ALA A 3 10.63 -25.93 -8.95
C ALA A 3 10.86 -24.92 -7.81
N ILE A 4 12.05 -24.92 -7.19
CA ILE A 4 12.42 -23.94 -6.15
C ILE A 4 12.67 -22.56 -6.79
N MET A 5 13.16 -22.55 -8.04
CA MET A 5 13.33 -21.32 -8.82
C MET A 5 11.97 -20.72 -9.19
N ALA A 6 10.95 -21.50 -9.54
CA ALA A 6 9.64 -20.97 -9.94
C ALA A 6 8.95 -20.11 -8.86
N GLY A 7 9.08 -20.47 -7.57
CA GLY A 7 8.49 -19.69 -6.47
C GLY A 7 9.31 -18.48 -5.99
N ALA A 8 10.65 -18.51 -6.16
CA ALA A 8 11.54 -17.38 -5.89
C ALA A 8 11.56 -16.36 -7.04
N LEU A 9 11.40 -16.84 -8.27
CA LEU A 9 11.30 -16.01 -9.46
C LEU A 9 9.99 -15.21 -9.44
N ALA A 10 8.88 -15.72 -8.89
CA ALA A 10 7.59 -15.03 -8.87
C ALA A 10 7.51 -13.67 -8.12
N GLY A 11 8.58 -13.27 -7.41
CA GLY A 11 8.69 -11.92 -6.86
C GLY A 11 9.92 -11.14 -7.33
N LEU A 12 10.91 -11.79 -7.96
CA LEU A 12 12.05 -11.14 -8.63
C LEU A 12 11.85 -11.06 -10.16
N ASP A 13 10.73 -11.58 -10.66
CA ASP A 13 10.27 -11.53 -12.04
C ASP A 13 9.72 -10.15 -12.38
N GLY A 14 9.17 -10.02 -13.60
CA GLY A 14 8.46 -8.85 -14.06
C GLY A 14 7.39 -8.34 -13.09
N PHE A 15 6.79 -9.20 -12.25
CA PHE A 15 5.75 -8.78 -11.32
C PHE A 15 6.30 -7.89 -10.19
N GLY A 16 7.35 -8.30 -9.50
CA GLY A 16 7.86 -7.53 -8.35
C GLY A 16 8.72 -6.33 -8.73
N VAL A 17 9.74 -6.56 -9.56
CA VAL A 17 10.74 -5.53 -9.91
C VAL A 17 10.17 -4.49 -10.86
N TRP A 18 9.54 -4.94 -11.95
CA TRP A 18 9.06 -4.05 -13.02
C TRP A 18 7.61 -3.60 -12.80
N GLY A 19 6.74 -4.51 -12.37
CA GLY A 19 5.31 -4.27 -12.23
C GLY A 19 4.96 -3.52 -10.95
N PHE A 20 5.18 -4.13 -9.80
CA PHE A 20 4.68 -3.61 -8.53
C PHE A 20 5.47 -2.40 -8.05
N PHE A 21 6.79 -2.55 -7.84
CA PHE A 21 7.63 -1.46 -7.38
C PHE A 21 8.10 -0.57 -8.53
N GLY A 22 8.61 -1.12 -9.63
CA GLY A 22 9.07 -0.34 -10.78
C GLY A 22 8.03 0.68 -11.27
N ALA A 23 6.79 0.26 -11.51
CA ALA A 23 5.72 1.18 -11.87
C ALA A 23 5.16 1.97 -10.68
N GLY A 24 5.11 1.39 -9.47
CA GLY A 24 4.48 2.05 -8.32
C GLY A 24 5.34 3.13 -7.63
N ILE A 25 6.66 3.12 -7.83
CA ILE A 25 7.59 4.09 -7.23
C ILE A 25 8.47 4.85 -8.24
N HIS A 26 8.13 4.80 -9.54
CA HIS A 26 8.86 5.55 -10.58
C HIS A 26 8.89 7.06 -10.32
N TRP A 27 7.88 7.61 -9.64
CA TRP A 27 7.79 9.04 -9.30
C TRP A 27 8.95 9.55 -8.44
N ILE A 28 9.72 8.65 -7.80
CA ILE A 28 10.97 9.00 -7.10
C ILE A 28 11.99 9.65 -8.04
N GLU A 29 11.88 9.41 -9.35
CA GLU A 29 12.71 10.04 -10.37
C GLU A 29 12.69 11.58 -10.25
N ILE A 30 11.53 12.19 -10.04
CA ILE A 30 11.38 13.65 -9.84
C ILE A 30 12.26 14.13 -8.67
N SER A 31 12.31 13.36 -7.58
CA SER A 31 13.12 13.71 -6.41
C SER A 31 14.63 13.58 -6.69
N LEU A 32 15.04 12.56 -7.45
CA LEU A 32 16.46 12.30 -7.75
C LEU A 32 17.00 13.20 -8.85
N HIS A 33 16.25 13.35 -9.94
CA HIS A 33 16.66 14.07 -11.13
C HIS A 33 16.38 15.57 -11.00
N GLU A 34 15.11 15.95 -10.84
CA GLU A 34 14.70 17.36 -10.85
C GLU A 34 15.21 18.11 -9.62
N PHE A 35 15.03 17.55 -8.41
CA PHE A 35 15.47 18.20 -7.17
C PHE A 35 16.86 17.76 -6.69
N GLY A 36 17.30 16.56 -7.05
CA GLY A 36 18.60 16.02 -6.66
C GLY A 36 19.74 16.32 -7.63
N GLY A 37 19.43 16.83 -8.84
CA GLY A 37 20.43 17.18 -9.87
C GLY A 37 21.14 15.97 -10.49
N MET A 38 20.63 14.75 -10.27
CA MET A 38 21.23 13.52 -10.76
C MET A 38 21.01 13.36 -12.27
N PRO A 39 21.96 12.85 -13.07
CA PRO A 39 21.68 12.48 -14.46
C PRO A 39 20.54 11.43 -14.54
N LEU A 40 19.64 11.60 -15.52
CA LEU A 40 18.44 10.77 -15.66
C LEU A 40 18.73 9.26 -15.70
N SER A 41 19.80 8.85 -16.39
CA SER A 41 20.22 7.45 -16.47
C SER A 41 20.60 6.87 -15.11
N LEU A 42 21.26 7.65 -14.26
CA LEU A 42 21.64 7.23 -12.90
C LEU A 42 20.42 7.18 -11.98
N ALA A 43 19.47 8.12 -12.11
CA ALA A 43 18.22 8.10 -11.36
C ALA A 43 17.42 6.82 -11.62
N TYR A 44 17.22 6.45 -12.89
CA TYR A 44 16.52 5.20 -13.23
C TYR A 44 17.28 3.94 -12.81
N LEU A 45 18.63 3.94 -12.87
CA LEU A 45 19.43 2.83 -12.35
C LEU A 45 19.17 2.64 -10.84
N LEU A 46 19.14 3.71 -10.06
CA LEU A 46 18.87 3.63 -8.62
C LEU A 46 17.43 3.21 -8.32
N ILE A 47 16.44 3.70 -9.08
CA ILE A 47 15.04 3.26 -8.94
C ILE A 47 14.91 1.77 -9.25
N PHE A 48 15.59 1.28 -10.29
CA PHE A 48 15.61 -0.15 -10.61
C PHE A 48 16.21 -0.98 -9.47
N LEU A 49 17.40 -0.59 -8.97
CA LEU A 49 18.05 -1.28 -7.85
C LEU A 49 17.20 -1.24 -6.58
N PHE A 50 16.60 -0.10 -6.28
CA PHE A 50 15.72 0.07 -5.12
C PHE A 50 14.45 -0.78 -5.26
N SER A 51 13.83 -0.80 -6.45
CA SER A 51 12.70 -1.67 -6.76
C SER A 51 13.07 -3.14 -6.63
N ALA A 52 14.27 -3.54 -7.07
CA ALA A 52 14.77 -4.90 -6.90
C ALA A 52 14.94 -5.28 -5.43
N CYS A 53 15.48 -4.37 -4.60
CA CYS A 53 15.56 -4.57 -3.14
C CYS A 53 14.17 -4.74 -2.52
N LEU A 54 13.20 -3.90 -2.89
CA LEU A 54 11.83 -4.01 -2.38
C LEU A 54 11.13 -5.28 -2.88
N ALA A 55 11.41 -5.72 -4.10
CA ALA A 55 10.87 -6.94 -4.69
C ALA A 55 11.32 -8.22 -3.96
N LEU A 56 12.40 -8.17 -3.17
CA LEU A 56 12.80 -9.27 -2.30
C LEU A 56 11.70 -9.64 -1.27
N PHE A 57 10.93 -8.66 -0.80
CA PHE A 57 9.83 -8.89 0.15
C PHE A 57 8.76 -9.85 -0.41
N PRO A 58 8.06 -9.53 -1.53
CA PRO A 58 7.12 -10.46 -2.14
C PRO A 58 7.80 -11.73 -2.69
N ALA A 59 9.06 -11.67 -3.13
CA ALA A 59 9.80 -12.87 -3.55
C ALA A 59 9.98 -13.86 -2.40
N LEU A 60 10.29 -13.38 -1.19
CA LEU A 60 10.33 -14.22 -0.01
C LEU A 60 8.95 -14.79 0.30
N VAL A 61 7.87 -14.00 0.25
CA VAL A 61 6.50 -14.53 0.44
C VAL A 61 6.19 -15.67 -0.53
N GLY A 62 6.50 -15.50 -1.82
CA GLY A 62 6.36 -16.54 -2.85
C GLY A 62 7.18 -17.78 -2.53
N ARG A 63 8.48 -17.60 -2.22
CA ARG A 63 9.41 -18.69 -1.92
C ARG A 63 9.04 -19.49 -0.67
N TRP A 64 8.58 -18.82 0.38
CA TRP A 64 8.20 -19.45 1.64
C TRP A 64 6.81 -20.08 1.56
N SER A 65 5.84 -19.46 0.89
CA SER A 65 4.53 -20.05 0.64
C SER A 65 4.60 -21.30 -0.24
N TRP A 66 5.55 -21.38 -1.19
CA TRP A 66 5.75 -22.55 -2.05
C TRP A 66 6.09 -23.84 -1.28
N ARG A 67 6.63 -23.73 -0.05
CA ARG A 67 6.86 -24.93 0.80
C ARG A 67 5.55 -25.68 1.11
N PHE A 68 4.40 -25.05 0.92
CA PHE A 68 3.06 -25.61 1.12
C PHE A 68 2.36 -25.93 -0.22
N HIS A 69 3.08 -26.08 -1.33
CA HIS A 69 2.49 -26.34 -2.64
C HIS A 69 1.57 -27.58 -2.69
N ASP A 70 1.90 -28.66 -1.98
CA ASP A 70 1.07 -29.87 -1.87
C ASP A 70 -0.22 -29.67 -1.03
N ARG A 71 -0.35 -28.52 -0.35
CA ARG A 71 -1.48 -28.19 0.53
C ARG A 71 -2.09 -26.84 0.08
N PRO A 72 -2.75 -26.79 -1.09
CA PRO A 72 -3.18 -25.53 -1.71
C PRO A 72 -4.10 -24.70 -0.80
N THR A 73 -5.01 -25.35 -0.08
CA THR A 73 -5.91 -24.65 0.86
C THR A 73 -5.13 -23.95 1.97
N SER A 74 -4.22 -24.66 2.65
CA SER A 74 -3.39 -24.07 3.71
C SER A 74 -2.44 -23.00 3.17
N ARG A 75 -1.89 -23.22 1.97
CA ARG A 75 -1.03 -22.25 1.30
C ARG A 75 -1.76 -20.93 1.08
N TRP A 76 -2.91 -20.97 0.40
CA TRP A 76 -3.60 -19.76 -0.06
C TRP A 76 -4.43 -19.07 1.03
N LEU A 77 -4.95 -19.80 2.01
CA LEU A 77 -5.85 -19.22 3.03
C LEU A 77 -5.17 -18.86 4.35
N LEU A 78 -3.98 -19.40 4.61
CA LEU A 78 -3.27 -19.20 5.88
C LEU A 78 -1.86 -18.68 5.64
N VAL A 79 -1.04 -19.45 4.93
CA VAL A 79 0.39 -19.17 4.81
C VAL A 79 0.66 -17.92 4.01
N THR A 80 0.06 -17.76 2.83
CA THR A 80 0.29 -16.59 1.97
C THR A 80 -0.20 -15.29 2.63
N PRO A 81 -1.43 -15.19 3.18
CA PRO A 81 -1.86 -13.99 3.89
C PRO A 81 -0.96 -13.65 5.09
N ALA A 82 -0.59 -14.64 5.91
CA ALA A 82 0.28 -14.41 7.07
C ALA A 82 1.68 -13.94 6.67
N LEU A 83 2.30 -14.58 5.68
CA LEU A 83 3.61 -14.18 5.17
C LEU A 83 3.58 -12.81 4.50
N TRP A 84 2.53 -12.48 3.75
CA TRP A 84 2.38 -11.17 3.14
C TRP A 84 2.29 -10.07 4.20
N THR A 85 1.43 -10.25 5.20
CA THR A 85 1.28 -9.30 6.30
C THR A 85 2.59 -9.15 7.09
N LEU A 86 3.27 -10.25 7.40
CA LEU A 86 4.58 -10.21 8.04
C LEU A 86 5.60 -9.44 7.18
N SER A 87 5.59 -9.67 5.87
CA SER A 87 6.46 -8.99 4.92
C SER A 87 6.21 -7.49 4.86
N GLU A 88 4.95 -7.03 4.81
CA GLU A 88 4.62 -5.61 4.88
C GLU A 88 4.98 -5.00 6.23
N TRP A 89 4.79 -5.73 7.33
CA TRP A 89 5.18 -5.28 8.66
C TRP A 89 6.69 -5.11 8.79
N VAL A 90 7.50 -6.07 8.35
CA VAL A 90 8.97 -5.91 8.36
C VAL A 90 9.39 -4.73 7.49
N ARG A 91 8.80 -4.59 6.30
CA ARG A 91 9.10 -3.50 5.36
C ARG A 91 8.74 -2.11 5.91
N SER A 92 7.88 -2.01 6.93
CA SER A 92 7.48 -0.72 7.50
C SER A 92 8.51 -0.10 8.44
N TRP A 93 9.50 -0.86 8.92
CA TRP A 93 10.51 -0.37 9.86
C TRP A 93 11.94 -0.82 9.55
N PHE A 94 12.13 -1.92 8.81
CA PHE A 94 13.45 -2.42 8.47
C PHE A 94 14.25 -1.37 7.68
N LEU A 95 15.47 -1.07 8.14
CA LEU A 95 16.33 -0.01 7.58
C LEU A 95 15.61 1.34 7.46
N SER A 96 14.99 1.81 8.55
CA SER A 96 14.10 2.98 8.64
C SER A 96 12.72 2.84 7.98
N GLY A 97 12.51 1.79 7.19
CA GLY A 97 11.22 1.42 6.62
C GLY A 97 10.87 2.15 5.33
N PHE A 98 10.15 1.46 4.44
CA PHE A 98 9.56 2.05 3.25
C PHE A 98 8.20 1.39 2.95
N PRO A 99 7.13 1.72 3.72
CA PRO A 99 5.82 1.06 3.66
C PRO A 99 4.93 1.49 2.47
N TRP A 100 5.52 2.02 1.40
CA TRP A 100 4.79 2.40 0.18
C TRP A 100 4.14 1.19 -0.50
N LEU A 101 3.01 1.41 -1.19
CA LEU A 101 2.27 0.34 -1.89
C LEU A 101 1.81 -0.81 -0.98
N SER A 102 1.49 -0.54 0.29
CA SER A 102 0.87 -1.56 1.14
C SER A 102 -0.54 -1.88 0.63
N LEU A 103 -0.85 -3.17 0.47
CA LEU A 103 -2.02 -3.64 -0.26
C LEU A 103 -3.34 -3.19 0.38
N GLY A 104 -3.37 -3.02 1.69
CA GLY A 104 -4.53 -2.54 2.43
C GLY A 104 -5.04 -1.18 1.95
N TYR A 105 -4.16 -0.31 1.44
CA TYR A 105 -4.59 0.98 0.89
C TYR A 105 -5.40 0.84 -0.40
N ALA A 106 -5.17 -0.22 -1.19
CA ALA A 106 -5.96 -0.48 -2.39
C ALA A 106 -7.43 -0.83 -2.06
N ALA A 107 -7.70 -1.29 -0.83
CA ALA A 107 -9.06 -1.50 -0.36
C ALA A 107 -9.74 -0.21 0.13
N THR A 108 -8.99 0.86 0.41
CA THR A 108 -9.52 2.10 1.00
C THR A 108 -9.77 3.20 -0.03
N PRO A 109 -10.71 4.14 0.21
CA PRO A 109 -11.64 4.19 1.35
C PRO A 109 -12.94 3.41 1.13
N LYS A 110 -13.28 3.06 -0.12
CA LYS A 110 -14.62 2.53 -0.49
C LYS A 110 -14.64 1.05 -0.90
N GLY A 111 -13.48 0.39 -0.96
CA GLY A 111 -13.43 -1.03 -1.32
C GLY A 111 -14.08 -1.90 -0.25
N PRO A 112 -14.63 -3.07 -0.61
CA PRO A 112 -15.39 -3.91 0.32
C PRO A 112 -14.59 -4.35 1.55
N LEU A 113 -13.26 -4.48 1.41
CA LEU A 113 -12.37 -4.90 2.49
C LEU A 113 -11.88 -3.72 3.37
N ALA A 114 -12.26 -2.48 3.07
CA ALA A 114 -11.93 -1.31 3.90
C ALA A 114 -12.46 -1.45 5.34
N GLY A 115 -13.55 -2.20 5.55
CA GLY A 115 -14.16 -2.39 6.86
C GLY A 115 -13.29 -3.12 7.88
N PHE A 116 -12.20 -3.77 7.45
CA PHE A 116 -11.22 -4.36 8.36
C PHE A 116 -10.23 -3.32 8.92
N THR A 117 -10.10 -2.15 8.29
CA THR A 117 -9.15 -1.11 8.71
C THR A 117 -9.40 -0.56 10.12
N PRO A 118 -10.64 -0.32 10.60
CA PRO A 118 -10.87 0.17 11.97
C PRO A 118 -10.55 -0.87 13.04
N LEU A 119 -10.54 -2.16 12.69
CA LEU A 119 -10.30 -3.26 13.63
C LEU A 119 -8.81 -3.63 13.74
N LEU A 120 -8.16 -3.77 12.58
CA LEU A 120 -6.84 -4.40 12.47
C LEU A 120 -5.83 -3.51 11.72
N GLY A 121 -6.19 -2.24 11.44
CA GLY A 121 -5.38 -1.30 10.69
C GLY A 121 -5.16 -1.72 9.23
N VAL A 122 -4.18 -1.09 8.59
CA VAL A 122 -3.84 -1.35 7.18
C VAL A 122 -3.41 -2.80 6.93
N PHE A 123 -2.71 -3.42 7.88
CA PHE A 123 -2.25 -4.80 7.76
C PHE A 123 -3.40 -5.81 7.79
N GLY A 124 -4.46 -5.55 8.55
CA GLY A 124 -5.68 -6.36 8.48
C GLY A 124 -6.39 -6.27 7.14
N ALA A 125 -6.46 -5.07 6.56
CA ALA A 125 -6.97 -4.90 5.21
C ALA A 125 -6.09 -5.60 4.16
N SER A 126 -4.76 -5.52 4.27
CA SER A 126 -3.83 -6.29 3.43
C SER A 126 -4.08 -7.79 3.55
N ALA A 127 -4.17 -8.32 4.77
CA ALA A 127 -4.42 -9.73 5.03
C ALA A 127 -5.75 -10.19 4.41
N ALA A 128 -6.82 -9.40 4.57
CA ALA A 128 -8.11 -9.67 3.97
C ALA A 128 -8.05 -9.66 2.44
N THR A 129 -7.31 -8.72 1.83
CA THR A 129 -7.16 -8.66 0.37
C THR A 129 -6.39 -9.88 -0.16
N VAL A 130 -5.29 -10.29 0.49
CA VAL A 130 -4.55 -11.50 0.10
C VAL A 130 -5.38 -12.76 0.32
N LEU A 131 -6.16 -12.83 1.41
CA LEU A 131 -7.10 -13.92 1.66
C LEU A 131 -8.18 -14.00 0.56
N GLY A 132 -8.75 -12.86 0.16
CA GLY A 132 -9.70 -12.78 -0.94
C GLY A 132 -9.11 -13.26 -2.27
N ALA A 133 -7.88 -12.85 -2.58
CA ALA A 133 -7.14 -13.34 -3.75
C ALA A 133 -6.86 -14.87 -3.66
N GLY A 134 -6.55 -15.38 -2.47
CA GLY A 134 -6.37 -16.80 -2.20
C GLY A 134 -7.65 -17.61 -2.43
N LEU A 135 -8.80 -17.13 -1.95
CA LEU A 135 -10.12 -17.72 -2.17
C LEU A 135 -10.48 -17.76 -3.66
N LEU A 136 -10.25 -16.65 -4.37
CA LEU A 136 -10.44 -16.59 -5.81
C LEU A 136 -9.53 -17.59 -6.54
N THR A 137 -8.26 -17.68 -6.14
CA THR A 137 -7.30 -18.63 -6.71
C THR A 137 -7.77 -20.07 -6.52
N LEU A 138 -8.23 -20.45 -5.32
CA LEU A 138 -8.78 -21.78 -5.06
C LEU A 138 -10.04 -22.07 -5.88
N ALA A 139 -10.92 -21.08 -6.05
CA ALA A 139 -12.11 -21.21 -6.88
C ALA A 139 -11.76 -21.51 -8.35
N LEU A 140 -10.76 -20.81 -8.89
CA LEU A 140 -10.27 -20.96 -10.27
C LEU A 140 -9.52 -22.29 -10.48
N LEU A 141 -8.71 -22.72 -9.52
CA LEU A 141 -8.02 -24.02 -9.59
C LEU A 141 -9.00 -25.20 -9.48
N SER A 142 -10.16 -25.00 -8.86
CA SER A 142 -11.15 -26.04 -8.61
C SER A 142 -12.33 -26.02 -9.59
N LEU A 143 -12.23 -25.35 -10.75
CA LEU A 143 -13.36 -25.21 -11.69
C LEU A 143 -13.95 -26.55 -12.17
N ARG A 144 -13.11 -27.60 -12.29
CA ARG A 144 -13.57 -28.97 -12.63
C ARG A 144 -14.29 -29.67 -11.46
N HIS A 145 -14.15 -29.17 -10.25
CA HIS A 145 -14.78 -29.66 -9.03
C HIS A 145 -15.77 -28.60 -8.52
N HIS A 146 -16.93 -28.52 -9.17
CA HIS A 146 -17.93 -27.45 -8.95
C HIS A 146 -18.23 -27.17 -7.47
N ARG A 147 -18.34 -28.20 -6.62
CA ARG A 147 -18.60 -28.01 -5.18
C ARG A 147 -17.48 -27.22 -4.48
N SER A 148 -16.21 -27.56 -4.70
CA SER A 148 -15.08 -26.87 -4.07
C SER A 148 -14.92 -25.44 -4.59
N SER A 149 -15.19 -25.23 -5.88
CA SER A 149 -15.19 -23.89 -6.47
C SER A 149 -16.29 -23.02 -5.85
N LEU A 150 -17.52 -23.54 -5.74
CA LEU A 150 -18.64 -22.85 -5.10
C LEU A 150 -18.37 -22.52 -3.65
N VAL A 151 -17.81 -23.45 -2.86
CA VAL A 151 -17.44 -23.18 -1.45
C VAL A 151 -16.43 -22.02 -1.36
N SER A 152 -15.44 -21.98 -2.25
CA SER A 152 -14.43 -20.91 -2.27
C SER A 152 -15.04 -19.55 -2.65
N LEU A 153 -15.95 -19.53 -3.63
CA LEU A 153 -16.68 -18.32 -4.03
C LEU A 153 -17.66 -17.84 -2.95
N LEU A 154 -18.34 -18.75 -2.26
CA LEU A 154 -19.22 -18.41 -1.14
C LEU A 154 -18.41 -17.81 0.01
N ALA A 155 -17.27 -18.41 0.36
CA ALA A 155 -16.36 -17.86 1.36
C ALA A 155 -15.83 -16.47 0.97
N LEU A 156 -15.51 -16.25 -0.32
CA LEU A 156 -15.13 -14.93 -0.83
C LEU A 156 -16.29 -13.94 -0.68
N GLY A 157 -17.51 -14.34 -1.05
CA GLY A 157 -18.72 -13.53 -0.89
C GLY A 157 -18.95 -13.13 0.57
N ILE A 158 -18.78 -14.07 1.51
CA ILE A 158 -18.88 -13.82 2.95
C ILE A 158 -17.81 -12.83 3.41
N LEU A 159 -16.55 -13.00 2.97
CA LEU A 159 -15.45 -12.08 3.31
C LEU A 159 -15.77 -10.65 2.84
N LEU A 160 -16.20 -10.47 1.58
CA LEU A 160 -16.55 -9.17 1.04
C LEU A 160 -17.78 -8.56 1.74
N ALA A 161 -18.82 -9.37 1.98
CA ALA A 161 -20.02 -8.93 2.68
C ALA A 161 -19.72 -8.52 4.13
N SER A 162 -18.85 -9.25 4.82
CA SER A 162 -18.41 -8.91 6.18
C SER A 162 -17.66 -7.58 6.22
N GLY A 163 -16.75 -7.35 5.27
CA GLY A 163 -16.05 -6.07 5.14
C GLY A 163 -17.01 -4.91 4.85
N LEU A 164 -18.01 -5.10 3.98
CA LEU A 164 -19.05 -4.09 3.72
C LEU A 164 -19.94 -3.84 4.93
N ALA A 165 -20.26 -4.88 5.71
CA ALA A 165 -21.05 -4.74 6.93
C ALA A 165 -20.28 -3.95 8.00
N LEU A 166 -18.98 -4.22 8.18
CA LEU A 166 -18.11 -3.51 9.12
C LEU A 166 -17.95 -2.03 8.78
N GLN A 167 -18.03 -1.65 7.49
CA GLN A 167 -18.02 -0.24 7.06
C GLN A 167 -19.26 0.54 7.49
N ARG A 168 -20.39 -0.14 7.75
CA ARG A 168 -21.63 0.51 8.18
C ARG A 168 -21.65 0.77 9.70
N LEU A 169 -20.70 0.19 10.45
CA LEU A 169 -20.63 0.39 11.88
C LEU A 169 -20.03 1.78 12.18
N PRO A 170 -20.71 2.62 12.99
CA PRO A 170 -20.17 3.91 13.41
C PRO A 170 -19.12 3.68 14.51
N TRP A 171 -17.87 3.43 14.11
CA TRP A 171 -16.75 3.23 15.04
C TRP A 171 -16.44 4.45 15.91
N VAL A 172 -16.88 5.64 15.48
CA VAL A 172 -16.68 6.91 16.18
C VAL A 172 -17.98 7.72 16.16
N HIS A 173 -18.20 8.49 17.22
CA HIS A 173 -19.31 9.42 17.34
C HIS A 173 -18.78 10.85 17.45
N PRO A 174 -19.43 11.84 16.81
CA PRO A 174 -19.05 13.24 16.97
C PRO A 174 -19.08 13.67 18.44
N LEU A 175 -18.05 14.38 18.87
CA LEU A 175 -17.98 14.99 20.19
C LEU A 175 -18.08 16.51 20.07
N GLY A 176 -19.15 17.08 20.62
CA GLY A 176 -19.38 18.52 20.58
C GLY A 176 -19.83 19.05 19.22
N GLN A 177 -19.73 20.36 19.04
CA GLN A 177 -20.13 21.05 17.80
C GLN A 177 -18.97 21.10 16.80
N PRO A 178 -19.24 20.99 15.48
CA PRO A 178 -18.22 21.17 14.45
C PRO A 178 -17.51 22.52 14.58
N ILE A 179 -16.20 22.55 14.34
CA ILE A 179 -15.41 23.79 14.28
C ILE A 179 -15.01 24.08 12.83
N ALA A 180 -15.01 25.36 12.45
CA ALA A 180 -14.48 25.78 11.16
C ALA A 180 -12.95 25.73 11.18
N VAL A 181 -12.35 25.03 10.21
CA VAL A 181 -10.89 24.89 10.07
C VAL A 181 -10.45 25.45 8.72
N ASN A 182 -9.41 26.28 8.71
CA ASN A 182 -8.72 26.68 7.48
C ASN A 182 -7.33 26.01 7.41
N LEU A 183 -7.04 25.37 6.28
CA LEU A 183 -5.70 24.85 5.94
C LEU A 183 -5.07 25.79 4.91
N LEU A 184 -3.99 26.47 5.28
CA LEU A 184 -3.32 27.44 4.43
C LEU A 184 -2.27 26.73 3.56
N GLN A 185 -2.47 26.73 2.25
CA GLN A 185 -1.52 26.13 1.31
C GLN A 185 -0.77 27.24 0.56
N GLY A 186 0.48 27.49 0.97
CA GLY A 186 1.30 28.56 0.38
C GLY A 186 1.67 28.32 -1.09
N ASN A 187 1.76 27.05 -1.50
CA ASN A 187 2.23 26.61 -2.83
C ASN A 187 3.60 27.22 -3.21
N ILE A 188 4.52 27.24 -2.25
CA ILE A 188 5.87 27.77 -2.45
C ILE A 188 6.68 26.80 -3.33
N PRO A 189 7.27 27.26 -4.45
CA PRO A 189 8.16 26.45 -5.26
C PRO A 189 9.32 25.85 -4.45
N GLN A 190 9.66 24.60 -4.74
CA GLN A 190 10.63 23.84 -3.94
C GLN A 190 12.06 24.42 -4.02
N ASP A 191 12.43 24.96 -5.18
CA ASP A 191 13.70 25.66 -5.45
C ASP A 191 13.82 26.99 -4.68
N MET A 192 12.70 27.65 -4.39
CA MET A 192 12.67 28.88 -3.57
C MET A 192 12.61 28.60 -2.07
N LYS A 193 12.07 27.45 -1.66
CA LYS A 193 11.68 27.18 -0.26
C LYS A 193 12.80 27.34 0.77
N PHE A 194 14.03 26.99 0.39
CA PHE A 194 15.20 27.02 1.27
C PHE A 194 16.19 28.15 0.95
N VAL A 195 15.85 29.03 0.00
CA VAL A 195 16.65 30.20 -0.37
C VAL A 195 16.41 31.31 0.66
N ALA A 196 17.48 31.81 1.28
CA ALA A 196 17.40 32.76 2.39
C ALA A 196 16.63 34.04 2.01
N GLU A 197 16.83 34.51 0.78
CA GLU A 197 16.22 35.69 0.20
C GLU A 197 14.71 35.54 0.01
N SER A 198 14.22 34.31 -0.23
CA SER A 198 12.78 34.02 -0.42
C SER A 198 11.99 34.02 0.89
N ARG A 199 12.68 33.96 2.04
CA ARG A 199 12.04 33.81 3.35
C ARG A 199 11.02 34.92 3.65
N GLY A 200 11.36 36.17 3.35
CA GLY A 200 10.45 37.32 3.59
C GLY A 200 9.16 37.21 2.78
N LEU A 201 9.27 36.86 1.49
CA LEU A 201 8.15 36.65 0.59
C LEU A 201 7.25 35.49 1.06
N ILE A 202 7.85 34.38 1.50
CA ILE A 202 7.11 33.21 2.00
C ILE A 202 6.30 33.58 3.25
N VAL A 203 6.90 34.27 4.22
CA VAL A 203 6.21 34.75 5.42
C VAL A 203 5.07 35.69 5.06
N GLN A 204 5.30 36.64 4.15
CA GLN A 204 4.27 37.56 3.69
C GLN A 204 3.11 36.81 3.03
N ARG A 205 3.39 35.80 2.19
CA ARG A 205 2.38 34.95 1.55
C ARG A 205 1.48 34.27 2.58
N TYR A 206 2.07 33.65 3.60
CA TYR A 206 1.32 33.01 4.67
C TYR A 206 0.55 34.02 5.53
N ASN A 207 1.10 35.21 5.81
CA ASN A 207 0.38 36.27 6.50
C ASN A 207 -0.88 36.71 5.72
N THR A 208 -0.76 36.88 4.40
CA THR A 208 -1.93 37.21 3.57
C THR A 208 -3.00 36.11 3.63
N LEU A 209 -2.62 34.84 3.54
CA LEU A 209 -3.56 33.72 3.68
C LEU A 209 -4.20 33.70 5.07
N LEU A 210 -3.43 34.00 6.11
CA LEU A 210 -3.86 34.03 7.50
C LEU A 210 -4.91 35.12 7.72
N PHE A 211 -4.65 36.35 7.28
CA PHE A 211 -5.59 37.46 7.43
C PHE A 211 -6.88 37.31 6.62
N ASN A 212 -6.88 36.46 5.59
CA ASN A 212 -8.07 36.12 4.82
C ASN A 212 -8.84 34.90 5.38
N SER A 213 -8.32 34.24 6.41
CA SER A 213 -8.95 33.08 7.01
C SER A 213 -9.97 33.48 8.08
N THR A 214 -11.03 32.68 8.22
CA THR A 214 -12.16 32.95 9.13
C THR A 214 -12.45 31.79 10.08
N GLY A 215 -11.71 30.70 9.94
CA GLY A 215 -11.83 29.48 10.72
C GLY A 215 -11.41 29.69 12.16
N ARG A 216 -12.06 28.96 13.07
CA ARG A 216 -11.71 28.92 14.49
C ARG A 216 -10.34 28.28 14.73
N LEU A 217 -9.94 27.35 13.87
CA LEU A 217 -8.62 26.71 13.86
C LEU A 217 -7.95 26.94 12.50
N ILE A 218 -6.69 27.35 12.51
CA ILE A 218 -5.90 27.62 11.32
C ILE A 218 -4.65 26.74 11.35
N LEU A 219 -4.37 26.05 10.24
CA LEU A 219 -3.22 25.17 10.04
C LEU A 219 -2.37 25.72 8.88
N LEU A 220 -1.04 25.77 9.05
CA LEU A 220 -0.07 26.33 8.10
C LEU A 220 0.69 25.24 7.34
#